data_AF-Q4W5S6-F1
#
_entry.id   AF-Q4W5S6-F1
#
_cell.length_a   1.000
_cell.length_b   1.000
_cell.length_c   1.000
_cell.angle_alpha   90.00
_cell.angle_beta   90.00
_cell.angle_gamma   90.00
#
_symmetry.space_group_name_H-M   'P 1'
#
loop_
_entity.id
_entity.type
_entity.pdbx_description
1 polymer ?
#
loop_
_entity_poly.entity_id
_entity_poly.type
_entity_poly.pdbx_seq_one_letter_code
_entity_poly.pdbx_strand_id
1 'polypeptide(L)'
;MVYLSKSKVQNIHARYCESLNESRPIYPIYFFNLCYYEKLSTLADDCDAIFGDVVVDVNDGRYLYKFFGVGNIFGSLKIQYTKIEGLDFLLGLDFVGSLDASQTPVLIRSNNYLKQAFLLLNNIISANNDQLVMYDNPSLFLNNQQCLMYQIDFDIKMDYRDCRPYIYDN
;
A
#
# COMPACT_ATOMS: atom_id res chain seq x y z
N MET A 1 32.08 5.63 -6.91
CA MET A 1 31.01 4.70 -6.50
C MET A 1 29.71 5.26 -7.07
N VAL A 2 29.07 4.58 -8.02
CA VAL A 2 27.80 5.02 -8.61
C VAL A 2 26.71 4.22 -7.91
N TYR A 3 25.83 4.91 -7.17
CA TYR A 3 24.62 4.29 -6.64
C TYR A 3 23.57 4.33 -7.75
N LEU A 4 23.05 3.17 -8.13
CA LEU A 4 21.86 3.12 -8.98
C LEU A 4 20.70 3.69 -8.17
N SER A 5 20.10 4.78 -8.64
CA SER A 5 18.88 5.33 -8.06
C SER A 5 17.68 4.46 -8.42
N LYS A 6 16.63 4.46 -7.58
CA LYS A 6 15.29 3.95 -7.95
C LYS A 6 14.90 4.57 -9.30
N SER A 7 14.67 3.74 -10.31
CA SER A 7 14.17 4.19 -11.61
C SER A 7 12.65 4.24 -11.57
N LYS A 8 12.09 5.44 -11.74
CA LYS A 8 10.65 5.63 -11.89
C LYS A 8 10.30 5.50 -13.37
N VAL A 9 9.55 4.47 -13.72
CA VAL A 9 9.01 4.33 -15.08
C VAL A 9 7.78 5.23 -15.19
N GLN A 10 7.82 6.20 -16.10
CA GLN A 10 6.67 7.03 -16.45
C GLN A 10 5.98 6.47 -17.69
N ASN A 11 4.67 6.69 -17.81
CA ASN A 11 3.87 6.26 -18.97
C ASN A 11 3.89 4.74 -19.23
N ILE A 12 3.74 3.94 -18.18
CA ILE A 12 3.59 2.49 -18.32
C ILE A 12 2.30 2.20 -19.09
N HIS A 13 2.42 1.65 -20.29
CA HIS A 13 1.31 1.08 -21.04
C HIS A 13 1.39 -0.44 -20.91
N ALA A 14 0.65 -0.99 -19.96
CA ALA A 14 0.59 -2.43 -19.72
C ALA A 14 -0.83 -2.84 -19.30
N ARG A 15 -1.12 -4.14 -19.43
CA ARG A 15 -2.32 -4.78 -18.91
C ARG A 15 -1.94 -6.07 -18.21
N TYR A 16 -2.72 -6.47 -17.22
CA TYR A 16 -2.56 -7.79 -16.62
C TYR A 16 -2.86 -8.88 -17.64
N CYS A 17 -2.16 -10.00 -17.54
CA CYS A 17 -2.42 -11.18 -18.37
C CYS A 17 -3.73 -11.84 -17.92
N GLU A 18 -4.55 -12.32 -18.86
CA GLU A 18 -5.81 -13.03 -18.56
C GLU A 18 -5.59 -14.33 -17.78
N SER A 19 -4.39 -14.91 -17.85
CA SER A 19 -4.01 -16.16 -17.21
C SER A 19 -3.83 -16.09 -15.69
N LEU A 20 -4.18 -14.97 -15.05
CA LEU A 20 -4.22 -14.86 -13.59
C LEU A 20 -5.33 -15.72 -12.97
N ASN A 21 -6.32 -16.17 -13.76
CA ASN A 21 -7.43 -17.00 -13.28
C ASN A 21 -7.04 -18.42 -12.81
N GLU A 22 -5.82 -18.87 -13.06
CA GLU A 22 -5.38 -20.23 -12.75
C GLU A 22 -4.36 -20.20 -11.60
N SER A 23 -4.70 -20.84 -10.47
CA SER A 23 -3.73 -21.15 -9.42
C SER A 23 -2.59 -21.96 -10.05
N ARG A 24 -1.39 -21.38 -10.14
CA ARG A 24 -0.23 -22.06 -10.73
C ARG A 24 0.59 -22.73 -9.61
N PRO A 25 1.01 -24.00 -9.78
CA PRO A 25 2.07 -24.54 -8.95
C PRO A 25 3.36 -23.78 -9.27
N ILE A 26 3.90 -23.01 -8.32
CA ILE A 26 5.18 -22.33 -8.49
C ILE A 26 6.36 -23.31 -8.26
N TYR A 27 6.09 -24.43 -7.60
CA TYR A 27 6.99 -25.57 -7.43
C TYR A 27 6.11 -26.82 -7.20
N PRO A 28 6.62 -28.08 -7.25
CA PRO A 28 5.75 -29.26 -7.16
C PRO A 28 4.90 -29.38 -5.88
N ILE A 29 5.10 -28.50 -4.88
CA ILE A 29 4.44 -28.54 -3.57
C ILE A 29 3.78 -27.19 -3.20
N TYR A 30 4.12 -26.07 -3.85
CA TYR A 30 3.59 -24.74 -3.50
C TYR A 30 2.60 -24.25 -4.54
N PHE A 31 1.34 -24.13 -4.13
CA PHE A 31 0.29 -23.44 -4.87
C PHE A 31 0.34 -21.97 -4.50
N PHE A 32 0.39 -21.10 -5.50
CA PHE A 32 0.23 -19.67 -5.31
C PHE A 32 -1.26 -19.33 -5.38
N ASN A 33 -1.83 -18.93 -4.26
CA ASN A 33 -3.25 -18.62 -4.15
C ASN A 33 -3.51 -17.15 -4.50
N LEU A 34 -4.00 -16.92 -5.72
CA LEU A 34 -4.47 -15.62 -6.15
C LEU A 34 -5.96 -15.47 -5.83
N CYS A 35 -6.28 -14.48 -5.00
CA CYS A 35 -7.64 -14.13 -4.64
C CYS A 35 -8.14 -12.91 -5.41
N TYR A 36 -9.41 -12.93 -5.81
CA TYR A 36 -10.07 -11.77 -6.41
C TYR A 36 -10.73 -10.94 -5.32
N TYR A 37 -10.41 -9.66 -5.28
CA TYR A 37 -10.93 -8.75 -4.27
C TYR A 37 -12.32 -8.24 -4.63
N GLU A 38 -13.24 -8.35 -3.68
CA GLU A 38 -14.52 -7.63 -3.69
C GLU A 38 -14.63 -6.74 -2.45
N LYS A 39 -14.41 -7.33 -1.27
CA LYS A 39 -14.36 -6.68 0.04
C LYS A 39 -13.64 -7.59 1.04
N LEU A 40 -13.07 -7.03 2.12
CA LEU A 40 -12.33 -7.82 3.10
C LEU A 40 -13.17 -8.91 3.77
N SER A 41 -14.47 -8.66 4.01
CA SER A 41 -15.35 -9.62 4.66
C SER A 41 -15.58 -10.92 3.88
N THR A 42 -15.36 -10.92 2.56
CA THR A 42 -15.52 -12.10 1.68
C THR A 42 -14.21 -12.60 1.08
N LEU A 43 -13.10 -11.87 1.27
CA LEU A 43 -11.77 -12.31 0.86
C LEU A 43 -11.41 -13.63 1.58
N ALA A 44 -10.74 -14.57 0.91
CA ALA A 44 -10.28 -15.81 1.54
C ALA A 44 -9.19 -15.55 2.60
N ASP A 45 -8.98 -16.50 3.52
CA ASP A 45 -8.01 -16.36 4.62
C ASP A 45 -6.57 -16.69 4.21
N ASP A 46 -6.37 -17.38 3.09
CA ASP A 46 -5.13 -18.02 2.65
C ASP A 46 -4.59 -17.45 1.33
N CYS A 47 -4.87 -16.18 1.05
CA CYS A 47 -4.39 -15.49 -0.15
C CYS A 47 -2.89 -15.20 -0.06
N ASP A 48 -2.11 -15.66 -1.05
CA ASP A 48 -0.71 -15.23 -1.24
C ASP A 48 -0.65 -13.91 -2.02
N ALA A 49 -1.63 -13.70 -2.90
CA ALA A 49 -1.78 -12.50 -3.69
C ALA A 49 -3.24 -12.11 -3.86
N ILE A 50 -3.46 -10.82 -4.11
CA ILE A 50 -4.77 -10.26 -4.37
C ILE A 50 -4.77 -9.60 -5.75
N PHE A 51 -5.83 -9.84 -6.51
CA PHE A 51 -6.15 -9.12 -7.73
C PHE A 51 -7.36 -8.21 -7.49
N GLY A 52 -7.21 -6.91 -7.73
CA GLY A 52 -8.25 -5.90 -7.58
C GLY A 52 -7.87 -4.74 -6.65
N ASP A 53 -8.76 -3.76 -6.57
CA ASP A 53 -8.57 -2.53 -5.81
C ASP A 53 -9.02 -2.70 -4.35
N VAL A 54 -8.05 -2.94 -3.47
CA VAL A 54 -8.26 -3.19 -2.05
C VAL A 54 -8.61 -1.91 -1.32
N VAL A 55 -9.68 -1.95 -0.52
CA VAL A 55 -10.09 -0.84 0.35
C VAL A 55 -10.25 -1.34 1.77
N VAL A 56 -9.42 -0.82 2.68
CA VAL A 56 -9.52 -1.01 4.13
C VAL A 56 -10.15 0.24 4.73
N ASP A 57 -11.37 0.11 5.25
CA ASP A 57 -12.16 1.22 5.80
C ASP A 57 -12.53 1.00 7.29
N VAL A 58 -13.33 1.90 7.85
CA VAL A 58 -13.74 1.97 9.26
C VAL A 58 -14.30 0.66 9.83
N ASN A 59 -14.91 -0.19 8.99
CA ASN A 59 -15.58 -1.42 9.41
C ASN A 59 -14.74 -2.69 9.20
N ASP A 60 -13.51 -2.56 8.71
CA ASP A 60 -12.70 -3.70 8.25
C ASP A 60 -11.71 -4.22 9.28
N GLY A 61 -11.63 -3.58 10.46
CA GLY A 61 -10.65 -3.92 11.51
C GLY A 61 -10.62 -5.40 11.91
N ARG A 62 -11.78 -6.07 11.89
CA ARG A 62 -11.90 -7.49 12.24
C ARG A 62 -11.41 -8.47 11.15
N TYR A 63 -11.12 -7.98 9.95
CA TYR A 63 -10.72 -8.78 8.80
C TYR A 63 -9.27 -8.54 8.38
N LEU A 64 -8.54 -7.66 9.07
CA LEU A 64 -7.15 -7.30 8.74
C LEU A 64 -6.20 -8.49 8.79
N TYR A 65 -6.50 -9.51 9.59
CA TYR A 65 -5.69 -10.73 9.70
C TYR A 65 -5.55 -11.47 8.36
N LYS A 66 -6.45 -11.25 7.40
CA LYS A 66 -6.40 -11.84 6.05
C LYS A 66 -5.21 -11.35 5.22
N PHE A 67 -4.53 -10.29 5.63
CA PHE A 67 -3.34 -9.79 4.95
C PHE A 67 -2.02 -10.41 5.41
N PHE A 68 -2.00 -11.16 6.52
CA PHE A 68 -0.73 -11.66 7.07
C PHE A 68 0.08 -12.56 6.11
N GLY A 69 -0.60 -13.25 5.17
CA GLY A 69 0.04 -14.05 4.12
C GLY A 69 0.14 -13.37 2.76
N VAL A 70 -0.44 -12.17 2.59
CA VAL A 70 -0.53 -11.51 1.29
C VAL A 70 0.78 -10.81 0.98
N GLY A 71 1.54 -11.37 0.03
CA GLY A 71 2.78 -10.78 -0.46
C GLY A 71 2.58 -9.76 -1.58
N ASN A 72 1.51 -9.90 -2.38
CA ASN A 72 1.34 -9.12 -3.61
C ASN A 72 -0.09 -8.61 -3.79
N ILE A 73 -0.21 -7.36 -4.23
CA ILE A 73 -1.47 -6.77 -4.72
C ILE A 73 -1.29 -6.33 -6.17
N PHE A 74 -2.08 -6.93 -7.06
CA PHE A 74 -2.24 -6.50 -8.45
C PHE A 74 -3.49 -5.62 -8.54
N GLY A 75 -3.30 -4.32 -8.35
CA GLY A 75 -4.34 -3.31 -8.20
C GLY A 75 -3.86 -2.19 -7.28
N SER A 76 -4.79 -1.49 -6.64
CA SER A 76 -4.48 -0.49 -5.62
C SER A 76 -4.76 -0.99 -4.19
N LEU A 77 -4.16 -0.32 -3.21
CA LEU A 77 -4.40 -0.46 -1.78
C LEU A 77 -4.75 0.91 -1.19
N LYS A 78 -5.98 1.02 -0.66
CA LYS A 78 -6.47 2.23 -0.02
C LYS A 78 -6.81 1.94 1.44
N ILE A 79 -6.21 2.68 2.37
CA ILE A 79 -6.45 2.56 3.82
C ILE A 79 -7.01 3.89 4.30
N GLN A 80 -8.28 3.92 4.68
CA GLN A 80 -8.97 5.16 4.99
C GLN A 80 -9.93 5.06 6.16
N TYR A 81 -10.09 6.15 6.92
CA TYR A 81 -11.09 6.28 7.98
C TYR A 81 -11.03 5.16 9.05
N THR A 82 -9.89 4.50 9.18
CA THR A 82 -9.73 3.34 10.05
C THR A 82 -9.47 3.77 11.51
N LYS A 83 -9.65 2.82 12.44
CA LYS A 83 -9.27 2.95 13.86
C LYS A 83 -8.00 2.20 14.20
N ILE A 84 -7.21 1.82 13.20
CA ILE A 84 -5.95 1.11 13.42
C ILE A 84 -4.89 2.08 13.97
N GLU A 85 -3.98 1.57 14.80
CA GLU A 85 -2.84 2.35 15.29
C GLU A 85 -1.57 2.15 14.47
N GLY A 86 -1.52 1.08 13.68
CA GLY A 86 -0.37 0.72 12.84
C GLY A 86 -0.74 -0.14 11.63
N LEU A 87 0.22 -0.33 10.74
CA LEU A 87 0.08 -1.10 9.49
C LEU A 87 0.70 -2.50 9.58
N ASP A 88 0.87 -3.04 10.79
CA ASP A 88 1.60 -4.30 11.02
C ASP A 88 0.94 -5.52 10.36
N PHE A 89 -0.36 -5.45 10.07
CA PHE A 89 -1.08 -6.46 9.30
C PHE A 89 -0.62 -6.56 7.82
N LEU A 90 0.18 -5.58 7.36
CA LEU A 90 0.77 -5.53 6.02
C LEU A 90 2.27 -5.87 6.03
N LEU A 91 2.83 -6.40 7.12
CA LEU A 91 4.27 -6.72 7.18
C LEU A 91 4.71 -7.76 6.13
N GLY A 92 3.80 -8.61 5.67
CA GLY A 92 4.06 -9.56 4.58
C GLY A 92 3.97 -8.95 3.18
N LEU A 93 3.38 -7.76 3.05
CA LEU A 93 3.12 -7.14 1.76
C LEU A 93 4.42 -6.58 1.18
N ASP A 94 4.82 -7.11 0.03
CA ASP A 94 6.08 -6.82 -0.64
C ASP A 94 5.88 -5.96 -1.91
N PHE A 95 4.78 -6.20 -2.62
CA PHE A 95 4.51 -5.63 -3.93
C PHE A 95 3.10 -5.06 -4.04
N VAL A 96 2.99 -3.84 -4.56
CA VAL A 96 1.72 -3.28 -5.05
C VAL A 96 1.92 -2.74 -6.46
N GLY A 97 1.09 -3.16 -7.40
CA GLY A 97 1.17 -2.70 -8.78
C GLY A 97 -0.18 -2.32 -9.32
N SER A 98 -0.41 -1.03 -9.59
CA SER A 98 -1.61 -0.53 -10.28
C SER A 98 -1.25 -0.02 -11.68
N LEU A 99 -1.95 -0.56 -12.68
CA LEU A 99 -1.82 -0.16 -14.08
C LEU A 99 -2.90 0.87 -14.50
N ASP A 100 -3.77 1.28 -13.57
CA ASP A 100 -4.74 2.36 -13.79
C ASP A 100 -4.12 3.71 -13.45
N ALA A 101 -3.86 4.54 -14.47
CA ALA A 101 -3.27 5.86 -14.30
C ALA A 101 -4.16 6.82 -13.48
N SER A 102 -5.46 6.53 -13.33
CA SER A 102 -6.37 7.33 -12.51
C SER A 102 -6.24 7.05 -11.01
N GLN A 103 -5.54 5.99 -10.62
CA GLN A 103 -5.43 5.56 -9.23
C GLN A 103 -4.00 5.66 -8.70
N THR A 104 -3.86 6.05 -7.44
CA THR A 104 -2.60 5.88 -6.70
C THR A 104 -2.52 4.42 -6.22
N PRO A 105 -1.42 3.69 -6.49
CA PRO A 105 -1.28 2.30 -6.06
C PRO A 105 -1.42 2.12 -4.55
N VAL A 106 -0.87 3.04 -3.75
CA VAL A 106 -1.03 3.01 -2.29
C VAL A 106 -1.52 4.37 -1.79
N LEU A 107 -2.67 4.40 -1.13
CA LEU A 107 -3.26 5.62 -0.57
C LEU A 107 -3.63 5.41 0.91
N ILE A 108 -3.04 6.20 1.81
CA ILE A 108 -3.35 6.16 3.25
C ILE A 108 -3.88 7.51 3.69
N ARG A 109 -5.17 7.60 4.04
CA ARG A 109 -5.78 8.89 4.36
C ARG A 109 -6.78 8.89 5.50
N SER A 110 -6.90 10.02 6.20
CA SER A 110 -7.99 10.24 7.16
C SER A 110 -8.06 9.17 8.26
N ASN A 111 -6.92 8.62 8.67
CA ASN A 111 -6.83 7.63 9.75
C ASN A 111 -6.41 8.32 11.05
N ASN A 112 -7.40 8.77 11.83
CA ASN A 112 -7.17 9.62 13.02
C ASN A 112 -6.35 8.95 14.14
N TYR A 113 -6.32 7.62 14.18
CA TYR A 113 -5.65 6.83 15.22
C TYR A 113 -4.32 6.24 14.78
N LEU A 114 -3.94 6.41 13.50
CA LEU A 114 -2.72 5.86 12.95
C LEU A 114 -1.51 6.57 13.56
N LYS A 115 -0.69 5.84 14.32
CA LYS A 115 0.51 6.36 15.01
C LYS A 115 1.81 5.97 14.31
N GLN A 116 1.76 4.91 13.49
CA GLN A 116 2.89 4.44 12.70
C GLN A 116 2.42 3.91 11.34
N ALA A 117 3.15 4.21 10.27
CA ALA A 117 2.84 3.77 8.91
C ALA A 117 4.05 3.05 8.29
N PHE A 118 4.56 2.04 8.99
CA PHE A 118 5.66 1.24 8.49
C PHE A 118 5.18 0.25 7.41
N LEU A 119 5.75 0.35 6.21
CA LEU A 119 5.49 -0.55 5.10
C LEU A 119 6.82 -1.10 4.56
N LEU A 120 6.90 -2.41 4.37
CA LEU A 120 8.10 -3.10 3.86
C LEU A 120 8.02 -3.36 2.34
N LEU A 121 7.37 -2.45 1.59
CA LEU A 121 7.20 -2.60 0.15
C LEU A 121 8.55 -2.48 -0.55
N ASN A 122 9.04 -3.57 -1.16
CA ASN A 122 10.22 -3.50 -2.01
C ASN A 122 9.91 -2.81 -3.34
N ASN A 123 8.68 -2.95 -3.86
CA ASN A 123 8.33 -2.43 -5.19
C ASN A 123 6.91 -1.88 -5.26
N ILE A 124 6.77 -0.70 -5.87
CA ILE A 124 5.48 -0.13 -6.28
C ILE A 124 5.51 0.16 -7.77
N ILE A 125 4.64 -0.50 -8.54
CA ILE A 125 4.44 -0.17 -9.96
C ILE A 125 3.22 0.72 -10.08
N SER A 126 3.39 1.86 -10.75
CA SER A 126 2.31 2.83 -10.94
C SER A 126 2.27 3.28 -12.40
N ALA A 127 1.10 3.21 -13.01
CA ALA A 127 0.82 4.01 -14.22
C ALA A 127 0.61 5.50 -13.87
N ASN A 128 0.26 5.80 -12.61
CA ASN A 128 0.14 7.14 -12.08
C ASN A 128 1.52 7.72 -11.73
N ASN A 129 1.65 9.05 -11.74
CA ASN A 129 2.87 9.73 -11.32
C ASN A 129 3.16 9.59 -9.81
N ASP A 130 2.18 9.23 -9.00
CA ASP A 130 2.35 9.02 -7.57
C ASP A 130 2.31 7.50 -7.28
N GLN A 131 3.26 7.00 -6.49
CA GLN A 131 3.33 5.58 -6.09
C GLN A 131 2.62 5.35 -4.77
N LEU A 132 2.93 6.19 -3.77
CA LEU A 132 2.33 6.18 -2.46
C LEU A 132 1.97 7.61 -2.08
N VAL A 133 0.71 7.82 -1.68
CA VAL A 133 0.21 9.10 -1.18
C VAL A 133 -0.32 8.92 0.23
N MET A 134 0.06 9.82 1.15
CA MET A 134 -0.58 9.91 2.46
C MET A 134 -1.03 11.33 2.77
N TYR A 135 -2.24 11.47 3.32
CA TYR A 135 -2.68 12.76 3.84
C TYR A 135 -3.74 12.66 4.94
N ASP A 136 -3.90 13.71 5.75
CA ASP A 136 -4.96 13.80 6.78
C ASP A 136 -4.87 12.65 7.82
N ASN A 137 -3.65 12.29 8.27
CA ASN A 137 -3.44 11.28 9.32
C ASN A 137 -2.83 11.96 10.57
N PRO A 138 -3.64 12.66 11.39
CA PRO A 138 -3.16 13.64 12.38
C PRO A 138 -2.31 13.05 13.52
N SER A 139 -2.45 11.75 13.83
CA SER A 139 -1.67 11.09 14.89
C SER A 139 -0.37 10.44 14.40
N LEU A 140 -0.11 10.47 13.09
CA LEU A 140 1.00 9.73 12.47
C LEU A 140 2.35 10.41 12.69
N PHE A 141 2.35 11.75 12.80
CA PHE A 141 3.56 12.53 12.97
C PHE A 141 3.50 13.24 14.33
N LEU A 142 4.50 13.01 15.17
CA LEU A 142 4.64 13.76 16.43
C LEU A 142 5.29 15.14 16.19
N ASN A 143 6.06 15.26 15.10
CA ASN A 143 6.79 16.48 14.74
C ASN A 143 7.17 16.48 13.25
N ASN A 144 7.74 17.60 12.80
CA ASN A 144 8.24 17.78 11.42
C ASN A 144 9.27 16.74 10.99
N GLN A 145 10.21 16.38 11.87
CA GLN A 145 11.30 15.49 11.52
C GLN A 145 10.74 14.13 11.11
N GLN A 146 9.73 13.63 11.84
CA GLN A 146 9.04 12.40 11.48
C GLN A 146 8.31 12.54 10.13
N CYS A 147 7.60 13.64 9.88
CA CYS A 147 6.91 13.87 8.60
C CYS A 147 7.90 13.85 7.41
N LEU A 148 9.05 14.53 7.57
CA LEU A 148 10.11 14.57 6.56
C LEU A 148 10.79 13.20 6.36
N MET A 149 10.99 12.42 7.44
CA MET A 149 11.51 11.05 7.33
C MET A 149 10.61 10.19 6.44
N TYR A 150 9.29 10.25 6.61
CA TYR A 150 8.37 9.50 5.74
C TYR A 150 8.46 9.91 4.26
N GLN A 151 8.68 11.20 3.97
CA GLN A 151 8.86 11.67 2.59
C GLN A 151 10.14 11.13 1.96
N ILE A 152 11.26 11.15 2.71
CA ILE A 152 12.59 10.81 2.20
C ILE A 152 12.78 9.30 2.10
N ASP A 153 12.47 8.56 3.18
CA ASP A 153 12.80 7.13 3.28
C ASP A 153 11.97 6.28 2.31
N PHE A 154 10.74 6.71 2.03
CA PHE A 154 9.78 5.93 1.28
C PHE A 154 9.40 6.54 -0.10
N ASP A 155 9.98 7.69 -0.49
CA ASP A 155 9.59 8.44 -1.71
C ASP A 155 8.07 8.69 -1.78
N ILE A 156 7.49 9.07 -0.63
CA ILE A 156 6.05 9.25 -0.45
C ILE A 156 5.66 10.68 -0.79
N LYS A 157 4.64 10.84 -1.61
CA LYS A 157 3.97 12.13 -1.78
C LYS A 157 3.04 12.39 -0.61
N MET A 158 3.42 13.35 0.22
CA MET A 158 2.62 13.83 1.34
C MET A 158 1.87 15.11 0.93
N ASP A 159 0.70 15.37 1.51
CA ASP A 159 0.16 16.73 1.48
C ASP A 159 1.06 17.63 2.34
N TYR A 160 1.53 18.73 1.75
CA TYR A 160 2.34 19.73 2.44
C TYR A 160 1.67 20.27 3.71
N ARG A 161 0.33 20.31 3.75
CA ARG A 161 -0.45 20.76 4.91
C ARG A 161 -0.30 19.84 6.12
N ASP A 162 0.01 18.56 5.93
CA ASP A 162 0.18 17.62 7.04
C ASP A 162 1.53 17.82 7.75
N CYS A 163 2.57 18.23 7.02
CA CYS A 163 3.86 18.58 7.63
C CYS A 163 3.92 20.04 8.11
N ARG A 164 2.95 20.91 7.76
CA ARG A 164 3.03 22.35 8.08
C ARG A 164 2.84 22.73 9.56
N PRO A 165 2.02 22.04 10.39
CA PRO A 165 1.76 22.48 11.76
C PRO A 165 3.04 22.71 12.57
N TYR A 166 4.12 21.99 12.28
CA TYR A 166 5.36 22.09 13.05
C TYR A 166 6.47 22.91 12.38
N ILE A 167 6.28 23.49 11.18
CA ILE A 167 7.28 24.35 10.50
C ILE A 167 7.60 25.62 11.32
N TYR A 168 6.67 26.03 12.20
CA TYR A 168 6.82 27.21 13.04
C TYR A 168 7.14 26.88 14.51
N ASP A 169 7.28 25.60 14.86
CA ASP A 169 7.70 25.20 16.20
C ASP A 169 9.23 25.02 16.24
N ASN A 170 9.94 26.16 16.23
CA ASN A 170 11.35 26.25 16.63
C ASN A 170 11.44 26.98 17.97
#